data_AF-A0A7X8UDS9-F1
#
_entry.id   AF-A0A7X8UDS9-F1
#
_cell.length_a   1.000
_cell.length_b   1.000
_cell.length_c   1.000
_cell.angle_alpha   90.00
_cell.angle_beta   90.00
_cell.angle_gamma   90.00
#
_symmetry.space_group_name_H-M   'P 1'
#
loop_
_entity.id
_entity.type
_entity.pdbx_description
1 polymer ?
#
loop_
_entity_poly.entity_id
_entity_poly.type
_entity_poly.pdbx_seq_one_letter_code
_entity_poly.pdbx_strand_id
1 'polypeptide(L)'
;MFSLVKLLLSSVFILAGLTGALFGQNAREGFRAEVDAVVTEAYHAAAADFPCKTKTRGKGKIIRWQDVEKCVNYAHDRVDWEALSARIQDAGERAGLGPADIEAVVEASLAAHSIPFNEIYRVKDRKALVPLSNSLLKFLPPGSLLDLPVYNQEGELLGSFSGVYVFERSGGLSTATSYRMPNFQYKDLHGEMQAPSETFLIDRYGVSWKEAESQPGFRLPADRLIPKH
;
A
#
# COMPACT_ATOMS: atom_id res chain seq x y z
N MET A 1 -33.63 -58.18 -25.01
CA MET A 1 -33.82 -56.71 -25.18
C MET A 1 -33.67 -56.05 -23.81
N PHE A 2 -33.15 -54.82 -23.76
CA PHE A 2 -32.82 -53.99 -22.57
C PHE A 2 -31.38 -54.09 -22.04
N SER A 3 -30.42 -53.73 -22.88
CA SER A 3 -29.15 -53.15 -22.44
C SER A 3 -28.74 -52.13 -23.49
N LEU A 4 -28.87 -50.83 -23.21
CA LEU A 4 -28.13 -49.73 -23.86
C LEU A 4 -28.55 -48.30 -23.41
N VAL A 5 -29.58 -48.11 -22.58
CA VAL A 5 -30.14 -46.76 -22.33
C VAL A 5 -29.52 -46.02 -21.12
N LYS A 6 -28.70 -46.68 -20.29
CA LYS A 6 -28.16 -46.07 -19.04
C LYS A 6 -26.79 -45.39 -19.15
N LEU A 7 -26.15 -45.36 -20.32
CA LEU A 7 -24.78 -44.85 -20.48
C LEU A 7 -24.67 -43.46 -21.15
N LEU A 8 -25.79 -42.82 -21.49
CA LEU A 8 -25.79 -41.51 -22.19
C LEU A 8 -26.11 -40.30 -21.30
N LEU A 9 -26.47 -40.50 -20.02
CA LEU A 9 -26.84 -39.40 -19.12
C LEU A 9 -25.72 -38.91 -18.19
N SER A 10 -24.57 -39.59 -18.13
CA SER A 10 -23.41 -39.14 -17.33
C SER A 10 -22.43 -38.23 -18.08
N SER A 11 -22.53 -38.15 -19.42
CA SER A 11 -21.60 -37.36 -20.24
C SER A 11 -21.97 -35.88 -20.36
N VAL A 12 -23.24 -35.52 -20.10
CA VAL A 12 -23.75 -34.14 -20.23
C VAL A 12 -23.42 -33.28 -18.99
N PHE A 13 -23.31 -33.90 -17.80
CA PHE A 13 -22.95 -33.18 -16.57
C PHE A 13 -21.47 -32.78 -16.50
N ILE A 14 -20.58 -33.50 -17.19
CA ILE A 14 -19.14 -33.16 -17.22
C ILE A 14 -18.88 -32.00 -18.20
N LEU A 15 -19.60 -31.90 -19.31
CA LEU A 15 -19.45 -30.78 -20.25
C LEU A 15 -19.99 -29.45 -19.70
N ALA A 16 -21.10 -29.47 -18.93
CA ALA A 16 -21.67 -28.25 -18.35
C ALA A 16 -20.80 -27.68 -17.20
N GLY A 17 -20.11 -28.54 -16.44
CA GLY A 17 -19.18 -28.11 -15.39
C GLY A 17 -17.89 -27.50 -15.94
N LEU A 18 -17.38 -28.00 -17.07
CA LEU A 18 -16.17 -27.49 -17.71
C LEU A 18 -16.41 -26.12 -18.36
N THR A 19 -17.56 -25.89 -19.00
CA THR A 19 -17.88 -24.58 -19.60
C THR A 19 -18.05 -23.51 -18.53
N GLY A 20 -18.78 -23.78 -17.45
CA GLY A 20 -18.95 -22.83 -16.34
C GLY A 20 -17.63 -22.40 -15.68
N ALA A 21 -16.71 -23.36 -15.47
CA ALA A 21 -15.39 -23.07 -14.92
C ALA A 21 -14.51 -22.23 -15.87
N LEU A 22 -14.52 -22.54 -17.17
CA LEU A 22 -13.79 -21.77 -18.19
C LEU A 22 -14.33 -20.34 -18.35
N PHE A 23 -15.65 -20.16 -18.33
CA PHE A 23 -16.25 -18.82 -18.39
C PHE A 23 -15.92 -17.99 -17.14
N GLY A 24 -15.98 -18.58 -15.95
CA GLY A 24 -15.62 -17.91 -14.70
C GLY A 24 -14.13 -17.53 -14.61
N GLN A 25 -13.24 -18.39 -15.10
CA GLN A 25 -11.80 -18.09 -15.17
C GLN A 25 -11.48 -16.95 -16.15
N ASN A 26 -12.05 -16.98 -17.35
CA ASN A 26 -11.86 -15.92 -18.35
C ASN A 26 -12.39 -14.56 -17.86
N ALA A 27 -13.54 -14.54 -17.18
CA ALA A 27 -14.08 -13.30 -16.60
C ALA A 27 -13.17 -12.75 -15.50
N ARG A 28 -12.61 -13.62 -14.63
CA ARG A 28 -11.70 -13.21 -13.55
C ARG A 28 -10.34 -12.73 -14.09
N GLU A 29 -9.82 -13.35 -15.14
CA GLU A 29 -8.59 -12.90 -15.81
C GLU A 29 -8.80 -11.57 -16.53
N GLY A 30 -9.92 -11.40 -17.23
CA GLY A 30 -10.29 -10.12 -17.85
C GLY A 30 -10.41 -9.00 -16.82
N PHE A 31 -11.07 -9.27 -15.69
CA PHE A 31 -11.17 -8.31 -14.59
C PHE A 31 -9.79 -7.93 -14.01
N ARG A 32 -8.92 -8.91 -13.77
CA ARG A 32 -7.55 -8.65 -13.30
C ARG A 32 -6.78 -7.73 -14.24
N ALA A 33 -6.84 -7.98 -15.54
CA ALA A 33 -6.17 -7.13 -16.53
C ALA A 33 -6.74 -5.70 -16.56
N GLU A 34 -8.04 -5.55 -16.38
CA GLU A 34 -8.69 -4.24 -16.33
C GLU A 34 -8.31 -3.46 -15.07
N VAL A 35 -8.30 -4.11 -13.90
CA VAL A 35 -7.81 -3.51 -12.65
C VAL A 35 -6.35 -3.11 -12.79
N ASP A 36 -5.52 -3.96 -13.41
CA ASP A 36 -4.10 -3.66 -13.60
C ASP A 36 -3.86 -2.43 -14.48
N ALA A 37 -4.65 -2.28 -15.55
CA ALA A 37 -4.63 -1.09 -16.40
C ALA A 37 -5.05 0.17 -15.63
N VAL A 38 -6.10 0.09 -14.80
CA VAL A 38 -6.56 1.20 -13.95
C VAL A 38 -5.48 1.59 -12.92
N VAL A 39 -4.88 0.62 -12.25
CA VAL A 39 -3.82 0.86 -11.27
C VAL A 39 -2.58 1.44 -11.95
N THR A 40 -2.19 0.93 -13.12
CA THR A 40 -1.09 1.49 -13.93
C THR A 40 -1.32 2.95 -14.25
N GLU A 41 -2.54 3.32 -14.66
CA GLU A 41 -2.93 4.70 -14.95
C GLU A 41 -2.81 5.59 -13.69
N ALA A 42 -3.28 5.09 -12.53
CA ALA A 42 -3.15 5.79 -11.26
C ALA A 42 -1.67 6.06 -10.90
N TYR A 43 -0.80 5.06 -11.05
CA TYR A 43 0.63 5.22 -10.77
C TYR A 43 1.33 6.14 -11.77
N HIS A 44 0.95 6.11 -13.04
CA HIS A 44 1.47 7.05 -14.03
C HIS A 44 1.13 8.51 -13.66
N ALA A 45 -0.12 8.77 -13.23
CA ALA A 45 -0.53 10.10 -12.75
C ALA A 45 0.22 10.50 -11.46
N ALA A 46 0.35 9.58 -10.51
CA ALA A 46 1.02 9.84 -9.23
C ALA A 46 2.53 10.13 -9.41
N ALA A 47 3.19 9.39 -10.30
CA ALA A 47 4.64 9.45 -10.50
C ALA A 47 5.11 10.59 -11.43
N ALA A 48 4.20 11.37 -12.02
CA ALA A 48 4.51 12.37 -13.04
C ALA A 48 5.61 13.39 -12.62
N ASP A 49 5.71 13.71 -11.33
CA ASP A 49 6.68 14.67 -10.77
C ASP A 49 7.79 14.02 -9.93
N PHE A 50 7.90 12.69 -9.93
CA PHE A 50 9.00 11.99 -9.29
C PHE A 50 10.28 12.04 -10.18
N PRO A 51 11.49 12.02 -9.60
CA PRO A 51 11.80 12.05 -8.17
C PRO A 51 11.78 13.46 -7.56
N CYS A 52 11.25 13.57 -6.35
CA CYS A 52 11.25 14.79 -5.55
C CYS A 52 12.64 15.09 -4.97
N LYS A 53 13.08 16.35 -5.05
CA LYS A 53 14.32 16.79 -4.39
C LYS A 53 14.12 16.94 -2.90
N THR A 54 15.02 16.40 -2.11
CA THR A 54 14.92 16.46 -0.65
C THR A 54 16.11 17.18 -0.02
N LYS A 55 15.87 17.74 1.17
CA LYS A 55 16.91 18.27 2.06
C LYS A 55 16.97 17.44 3.33
N THR A 56 18.11 17.47 4.00
CA THR A 56 18.28 16.85 5.33
C THR A 56 18.26 17.91 6.43
N ARG A 57 17.84 17.55 7.64
CA ARG A 57 17.84 18.41 8.83
C ARG A 57 18.37 17.63 10.05
N GLY A 58 18.79 18.38 11.07
CA GLY A 58 19.15 17.84 12.38
C GLY A 58 20.52 17.15 12.42
N LYS A 59 20.87 16.64 13.61
CA LYS A 59 22.13 15.94 13.86
C LYS A 59 22.14 14.58 13.15
N GLY A 60 21.05 13.82 13.24
CA GLY A 60 20.88 12.53 12.57
C GLY A 60 20.73 12.59 11.05
N LYS A 61 20.80 13.78 10.42
CA LYS A 61 20.66 13.95 8.96
C LYS A 61 19.38 13.33 8.38
N ILE A 62 18.27 13.45 9.10
CA ILE A 62 16.97 12.96 8.65
C ILE A 62 16.50 13.81 7.46
N ILE A 63 15.99 13.15 6.41
CA ILE A 63 15.34 13.83 5.29
C ILE A 63 14.14 14.60 5.83
N ARG A 64 14.04 15.87 5.48
CA ARG A 64 13.04 16.79 5.99
C ARG A 64 11.63 16.27 5.70
N TRP A 65 10.83 16.06 6.75
CA TRP A 65 9.47 15.53 6.62
C TRP A 65 8.58 16.34 5.65
N GLN A 66 8.72 17.67 5.59
CA GLN A 66 7.90 18.48 4.67
C GLN A 66 8.15 18.15 3.21
N ASP A 67 9.39 17.82 2.84
CA ASP A 67 9.73 17.46 1.46
C ASP A 67 9.12 16.10 1.12
N VAL A 68 9.15 15.16 2.08
CA VAL A 68 8.52 13.83 1.97
C VAL A 68 7.01 13.95 1.84
N GLU A 69 6.36 14.68 2.76
CA GLU A 69 4.92 14.87 2.80
C GLU A 69 4.38 15.53 1.55
N LYS A 70 4.99 16.66 1.14
CA LYS A 70 4.60 17.35 -0.08
C LYS A 70 4.69 16.42 -1.29
N CYS A 71 5.75 15.61 -1.37
CA CYS A 71 5.96 14.71 -2.48
C CYS A 71 4.84 13.67 -2.62
N VAL A 72 4.57 12.91 -1.55
CA VAL A 72 3.63 11.78 -1.61
C VAL A 72 2.17 12.20 -1.53
N ASN A 73 1.84 13.28 -0.81
CA ASN A 73 0.48 13.82 -0.83
C ASN A 73 0.14 14.40 -2.19
N TYR A 74 1.06 15.16 -2.82
CA TYR A 74 0.77 15.67 -4.16
C TYR A 74 0.67 14.53 -5.18
N ALA A 75 1.48 13.47 -5.05
CA ALA A 75 1.35 12.27 -5.88
C ALA A 75 -0.04 11.64 -5.76
N HIS A 76 -0.53 11.47 -4.53
CA HIS A 76 -1.89 11.01 -4.26
C HIS A 76 -2.95 11.96 -4.85
N ASP A 77 -2.76 13.28 -4.75
CA ASP A 77 -3.77 14.26 -5.17
C ASP A 77 -3.88 14.43 -6.69
N ARG A 78 -2.92 13.91 -7.48
CA ARG A 78 -2.97 13.90 -8.95
C ARG A 78 -3.86 12.81 -9.54
N VAL A 79 -4.21 11.80 -8.75
CA VAL A 79 -4.97 10.64 -9.22
C VAL A 79 -6.45 10.99 -9.25
N ASP A 80 -7.11 10.67 -10.37
CA ASP A 80 -8.57 10.80 -10.51
C ASP A 80 -9.27 9.62 -9.83
N TRP A 81 -9.29 9.65 -8.49
CA TRP A 81 -9.81 8.56 -7.66
C TRP A 81 -11.25 8.18 -8.00
N GLU A 82 -12.09 9.17 -8.28
CA GLU A 82 -13.51 8.96 -8.55
C GLU A 82 -13.71 8.20 -9.87
N ALA A 83 -13.08 8.67 -10.95
CA ALA A 83 -13.20 8.01 -12.25
C ALA A 83 -12.61 6.60 -12.25
N LEU A 84 -11.45 6.42 -11.60
CA LEU A 84 -10.78 5.11 -11.55
C LEU A 84 -11.53 4.12 -10.66
N SER A 85 -12.07 4.55 -9.51
CA SER A 85 -12.89 3.69 -8.65
C SER A 85 -14.18 3.24 -9.34
N ALA A 86 -14.84 4.14 -10.08
CA ALA A 86 -16.05 3.80 -10.84
C ALA A 86 -15.77 2.71 -11.90
N ARG A 87 -14.65 2.80 -12.61
CA ARG A 87 -14.25 1.79 -13.59
C ARG A 87 -14.00 0.41 -12.97
N ILE A 88 -13.36 0.36 -11.80
CA ILE A 88 -13.18 -0.90 -11.06
C ILE A 88 -14.52 -1.49 -10.62
N GLN A 89 -15.45 -0.64 -10.17
CA GLN A 89 -16.80 -1.06 -9.80
C GLN A 89 -17.53 -1.67 -11.00
N ASP A 90 -17.60 -0.96 -12.13
CA ASP A 90 -18.26 -1.43 -13.35
C ASP A 90 -17.65 -2.73 -13.87
N ALA A 91 -16.33 -2.87 -13.79
CA ALA A 91 -15.63 -4.10 -14.16
C ALA A 91 -15.98 -5.26 -13.22
N GLY A 92 -16.06 -5.01 -11.92
CA GLY A 92 -16.45 -5.99 -10.91
C GLY A 92 -17.89 -6.47 -11.08
N GLU A 93 -18.82 -5.54 -11.34
CA GLU A 93 -20.24 -5.83 -11.60
C GLU A 93 -20.41 -6.69 -12.86
N ARG A 94 -19.72 -6.33 -13.97
CA ARG A 94 -19.74 -7.13 -15.21
C ARG A 94 -19.15 -8.53 -15.02
N ALA A 95 -18.15 -8.67 -14.16
CA ALA A 95 -17.52 -9.96 -13.85
C ALA A 95 -18.31 -10.77 -12.80
N GLY A 96 -19.36 -10.21 -12.19
CA GLY A 96 -20.14 -10.86 -11.13
C GLY A 96 -19.34 -11.12 -9.86
N LEU A 97 -18.33 -10.28 -9.56
CA LEU A 97 -17.44 -10.46 -8.42
C LEU A 97 -18.00 -9.79 -7.16
N GLY A 98 -17.78 -10.45 -6.03
CA GLY A 98 -18.08 -9.87 -4.72
C GLY A 98 -17.02 -8.85 -4.27
N PRO A 99 -17.34 -8.01 -3.27
CA PRO A 99 -16.43 -6.96 -2.78
C PRO A 99 -15.06 -7.47 -2.34
N ALA A 100 -15.01 -8.62 -1.67
CA ALA A 100 -13.76 -9.22 -1.21
C ALA A 100 -12.86 -9.70 -2.37
N ASP A 101 -13.44 -10.19 -3.47
CA ASP A 101 -12.68 -10.59 -4.65
C ASP A 101 -12.13 -9.36 -5.39
N ILE A 102 -12.91 -8.28 -5.45
CA ILE A 102 -12.47 -6.98 -6.00
C ILE A 102 -11.30 -6.44 -5.17
N GLU A 103 -11.47 -6.34 -3.84
CA GLU A 103 -10.44 -5.88 -2.92
C GLU A 103 -9.14 -6.67 -3.06
N ALA A 104 -9.21 -8.00 -3.10
CA ALA A 104 -8.02 -8.85 -3.25
C ALA A 104 -7.27 -8.60 -4.57
N VAL A 105 -7.98 -8.36 -5.68
CA VAL A 105 -7.37 -8.07 -6.98
C VAL A 105 -6.76 -6.67 -7.01
N VAL A 106 -7.44 -5.68 -6.44
CA VAL A 106 -6.93 -4.30 -6.32
C VAL A 106 -5.69 -4.27 -5.43
N GLU A 107 -5.71 -4.91 -4.27
CA GLU A 107 -4.58 -5.05 -3.35
C GLU A 107 -3.36 -5.67 -4.06
N ALA A 108 -3.56 -6.76 -4.80
CA ALA A 108 -2.49 -7.44 -5.51
C ALA A 108 -1.85 -6.55 -6.60
N SER A 109 -2.66 -5.87 -7.41
CA SER A 109 -2.15 -4.98 -8.45
C SER A 109 -1.44 -3.75 -7.86
N LEU A 110 -2.00 -3.15 -6.80
CA LEU A 110 -1.36 -2.04 -6.08
C LEU A 110 -0.01 -2.42 -5.49
N ALA A 111 0.11 -3.63 -4.93
CA ALA A 111 1.37 -4.13 -4.38
C ALA A 111 2.42 -4.33 -5.50
N ALA A 112 2.02 -4.90 -6.64
CA ALA A 112 2.89 -5.12 -7.79
C ALA A 112 3.45 -3.81 -8.40
N HIS A 113 2.71 -2.71 -8.28
CA HIS A 113 3.08 -1.40 -8.81
C HIS A 113 3.77 -0.46 -7.80
N SER A 114 4.11 -0.95 -6.61
CA SER A 114 4.78 -0.12 -5.59
C SER A 114 6.09 0.47 -6.14
N ILE A 115 6.31 1.77 -5.90
CA ILE A 115 7.48 2.49 -6.42
C ILE A 115 8.59 2.46 -5.36
N PRO A 116 9.86 2.17 -5.72
CA PRO A 116 10.97 2.17 -4.77
C PRO A 116 11.39 3.59 -4.33
N PHE A 117 12.00 3.69 -3.14
CA PHE A 117 12.41 4.98 -2.57
C PHE A 117 13.31 5.82 -3.49
N ASN A 118 14.25 5.20 -4.19
CA ASN A 118 15.18 5.86 -5.11
C ASN A 118 14.51 6.46 -6.37
N GLU A 119 13.33 5.97 -6.73
CA GLU A 119 12.52 6.54 -7.81
C GLU A 119 11.64 7.68 -7.32
N ILE A 120 11.28 7.70 -6.03
CA ILE A 120 10.45 8.76 -5.42
C ILE A 120 11.29 9.96 -4.99
N TYR A 121 12.49 9.73 -4.43
CA TYR A 121 13.31 10.78 -3.81
C TYR A 121 14.71 10.85 -4.37
N ARG A 122 15.14 12.08 -4.68
CA ARG A 122 16.53 12.39 -4.98
C ARG A 122 17.25 12.86 -3.73
N VAL A 123 17.98 11.95 -3.10
CA VAL A 123 18.74 12.19 -1.86
C VAL A 123 20.23 12.39 -2.17
N LYS A 124 20.79 13.54 -1.77
CA LYS A 124 22.21 13.85 -1.99
C LYS A 124 23.14 13.18 -0.97
N ASP A 125 22.72 13.14 0.29
CA ASP A 125 23.52 12.59 1.38
C ASP A 125 23.18 11.10 1.55
N ARG A 126 24.13 10.22 1.20
CA ARG A 126 23.96 8.76 1.30
C ARG A 126 23.87 8.26 2.74
N LYS A 127 24.25 9.10 3.72
CA LYS A 127 24.14 8.80 5.15
C LYS A 127 22.85 9.36 5.77
N ALA A 128 21.98 9.97 4.96
CA ALA A 128 20.71 10.48 5.44
C ALA A 128 19.81 9.34 5.95
N LEU A 129 18.82 9.72 6.75
CA LEU A 129 17.77 8.84 7.20
C LEU A 129 16.44 9.18 6.51
N VAL A 130 15.68 8.19 6.08
CA VAL A 130 14.29 8.35 5.65
C VAL A 130 13.42 8.57 6.90
N PRO A 131 12.65 9.66 6.99
CA PRO A 131 11.83 9.95 8.16
C PRO A 131 10.67 8.98 8.25
N LEU A 132 10.46 8.37 9.42
CA LEU A 132 9.25 7.59 9.71
C LEU A 132 8.09 8.52 10.10
N SER A 133 7.79 9.52 9.26
CA SER A 133 6.69 10.47 9.51
C SER A 133 5.33 9.83 9.27
N ASN A 134 4.28 10.30 9.96
CA ASN A 134 2.93 9.76 9.77
C ASN A 134 2.47 9.81 8.30
N SER A 135 2.87 10.86 7.57
CA SER A 135 2.60 11.04 6.14
C SER A 135 3.32 10.01 5.25
N LEU A 136 4.58 9.65 5.55
CA LEU A 136 5.25 8.55 4.84
C LEU A 136 4.57 7.21 5.13
N LEU A 137 4.32 6.93 6.42
CA LEU A 137 3.75 5.66 6.87
C LEU A 137 2.37 5.39 6.28
N LYS A 138 1.61 6.43 5.93
CA LYS A 138 0.33 6.33 5.21
C LYS A 138 0.45 5.63 3.85
N PHE A 139 1.55 5.86 3.13
CA PHE A 139 1.78 5.35 1.77
C PHE A 139 2.84 4.24 1.73
N LEU A 140 3.37 3.83 2.89
CA LEU A 140 4.41 2.83 2.95
C LEU A 140 3.82 1.46 2.60
N PRO A 141 4.35 0.75 1.59
CA PRO A 141 3.89 -0.61 1.30
C PRO A 141 4.14 -1.53 2.51
N PRO A 142 3.24 -2.50 2.77
CA PRO A 142 3.44 -3.47 3.84
C PRO A 142 4.76 -4.23 3.64
N GLY A 143 5.55 -4.34 4.71
CA GLY A 143 6.80 -5.09 4.69
C GLY A 143 8.04 -4.33 4.20
N SER A 144 7.89 -3.15 3.60
CA SER A 144 8.99 -2.42 2.94
C SER A 144 10.23 -2.16 3.78
N LEU A 145 10.06 -1.90 5.08
CA LEU A 145 11.15 -1.51 5.98
C LEU A 145 11.43 -2.56 7.04
N LEU A 146 10.89 -3.78 6.91
CA LEU A 146 11.06 -4.80 7.95
C LEU A 146 12.53 -5.06 8.26
N ASP A 147 12.81 -5.17 9.55
CA ASP A 147 14.12 -5.43 10.13
C ASP A 147 15.18 -4.33 9.87
N LEU A 148 14.83 -3.23 9.19
CA LEU A 148 15.75 -2.12 9.00
C LEU A 148 16.02 -1.40 10.34
N PRO A 149 17.27 -0.96 10.58
CA PRO A 149 17.61 -0.23 11.81
C PRO A 149 16.86 1.09 11.93
N VAL A 150 16.23 1.31 13.08
CA VAL A 150 15.53 2.55 13.44
C VAL A 150 16.42 3.42 14.31
N TYR A 151 16.58 4.67 13.91
CA TYR A 151 17.35 5.68 14.64
C TYR A 151 16.46 6.80 15.14
N ASN A 152 16.83 7.42 16.26
CA ASN A 152 16.24 8.69 16.69
C ASN A 152 16.86 9.90 15.97
N GLN A 153 16.34 11.10 16.26
CA GLN A 153 16.80 12.38 15.68
C GLN A 153 18.25 12.74 16.05
N GLU A 154 18.78 12.20 17.15
CA GLU A 154 20.17 12.33 17.57
C GLU A 154 21.12 11.40 16.81
N GLY A 155 20.58 10.39 16.12
CA GLY A 155 21.32 9.37 15.37
C GLY A 155 21.63 8.11 16.18
N GLU A 156 20.98 7.91 17.32
CA GLU A 156 21.15 6.73 18.17
C GLU A 156 20.27 5.59 17.66
N LEU A 157 20.82 4.38 17.63
CA LEU A 157 20.10 3.17 17.24
C LEU A 157 19.11 2.78 18.35
N LEU A 158 17.84 2.68 18.01
CA LEU A 158 16.77 2.26 18.92
C LEU A 158 16.47 0.76 18.82
N GLY A 159 16.58 0.21 17.60
CA GLY A 159 16.11 -1.15 17.33
C GLY A 159 15.89 -1.41 15.84
N SER A 160 14.95 -2.31 15.53
CA SER A 160 14.61 -2.73 14.16
C SER A 160 13.12 -2.55 13.86
N PHE A 161 12.81 -1.98 12.69
CA PHE A 161 11.44 -1.68 12.29
C PHE A 161 10.61 -2.96 12.17
N SER A 162 9.40 -2.95 12.73
CA SER A 162 8.54 -4.14 12.82
C SER A 162 7.16 -3.98 12.19
N GLY A 163 6.76 -2.77 11.79
CA GLY A 163 5.52 -2.57 11.05
C GLY A 163 4.85 -1.22 11.31
N VAL A 164 3.77 -0.98 10.56
CA VAL A 164 2.87 0.17 10.69
C VAL A 164 1.59 -0.27 11.38
N TYR A 165 1.05 0.56 12.26
CA TYR A 165 -0.28 0.38 12.84
C TYR A 165 -1.06 1.70 12.82
N VAL A 166 -2.38 1.63 12.93
CA VAL A 166 -3.21 2.85 13.03
C VAL A 166 -3.43 3.16 14.51
N PHE A 167 -2.87 4.29 14.96
CA PHE A 167 -3.17 4.83 16.28
C PHE A 167 -4.49 5.57 16.23
N GLU A 168 -5.38 5.28 17.19
CA GLU A 168 -6.65 5.96 17.35
C GLU A 168 -6.75 6.52 18.78
N ARG A 169 -7.11 7.79 18.89
CA ARG A 169 -7.43 8.42 20.17
C ARG A 169 -8.82 9.01 20.10
N SER A 170 -9.72 8.46 20.90
CA SER A 170 -11.03 9.03 21.19
C SER A 170 -10.88 10.13 22.26
N GLY A 171 -11.27 11.36 21.94
CA GLY A 171 -11.35 12.44 22.94
C GLY A 171 -12.41 12.14 24.02
N GLY A 172 -12.10 12.44 25.28
CA GLY A 172 -13.06 12.31 26.39
C GLY A 172 -14.19 13.35 26.33
N LEU A 173 -15.40 12.94 26.75
CA LEU A 173 -16.65 13.70 26.90
C LEU A 173 -17.25 14.37 25.65
N SER A 174 -16.60 14.30 24.50
CA SER A 174 -17.12 14.75 23.21
C SER A 174 -16.77 13.72 22.15
N THR A 175 -17.76 12.92 21.74
CA THR A 175 -17.65 11.90 20.69
C THR A 175 -17.40 12.47 19.28
N ALA A 176 -17.05 13.75 19.15
CA ALA A 176 -16.99 14.46 17.88
C ALA A 176 -15.61 14.44 17.20
N THR A 177 -14.53 14.00 17.87
CA THR A 177 -13.18 14.01 17.27
C THR A 177 -12.34 12.80 17.67
N SER A 178 -12.61 11.65 17.06
CA SER A 178 -11.61 10.58 16.94
C SER A 178 -10.63 10.95 15.82
N TYR A 179 -9.33 10.99 16.11
CA TYR A 179 -8.31 11.09 15.07
C TYR A 179 -7.56 9.76 14.93
N ARG A 180 -7.40 9.32 13.68
CA ARG A 180 -6.69 8.10 13.28
C ARG A 180 -5.46 8.49 12.49
N MET A 181 -4.29 8.01 12.91
CA MET A 181 -3.02 8.32 12.25
C MET A 181 -2.14 7.08 12.14
N PRO A 182 -1.48 6.85 11.00
CA PRO A 182 -0.45 5.83 10.89
C PRO A 182 0.69 6.10 11.88
N ASN A 183 1.11 5.08 12.60
CA ASN A 183 2.27 5.07 13.49
C ASN A 183 3.07 3.78 13.22
N PHE A 184 4.24 3.61 13.80
CA PHE A 184 5.07 2.43 13.60
C PHE A 184 5.46 1.78 14.91
N GLN A 185 5.90 0.53 14.83
CA GLN A 185 6.44 -0.23 15.94
C GLN A 185 7.81 -0.80 15.56
N TYR A 186 8.67 -1.01 16.55
CA TYR A 186 10.01 -1.54 16.38
C TYR A 186 10.36 -2.49 17.51
N LYS A 187 11.22 -3.49 17.25
CA LYS A 187 11.84 -4.30 18.30
C LYS A 187 13.07 -3.57 18.79
N ASP A 188 13.14 -3.28 20.08
CA ASP A 188 14.32 -2.66 20.68
C ASP A 188 15.54 -3.60 20.67
N LEU A 189 16.65 -3.14 21.25
CA LEU A 189 17.90 -3.90 21.33
C LEU A 189 17.80 -5.20 22.16
N HIS A 190 16.75 -5.36 22.97
CA HIS A 190 16.47 -6.58 23.74
C HIS A 190 15.44 -7.47 23.03
N GLY A 191 14.91 -7.05 21.89
CA GLY A 191 13.90 -7.77 21.13
C GLY A 191 12.47 -7.48 21.58
N GLU A 192 12.27 -6.54 22.51
CA GLU A 192 10.95 -6.18 23.02
C GLU A 192 10.25 -5.21 22.06
N MET A 193 8.95 -5.39 21.87
CA MET A 193 8.15 -4.55 21.00
C MET A 193 7.91 -3.18 21.63
N GLN A 194 8.34 -2.13 20.94
CA GLN A 194 8.16 -0.74 21.32
C GLN A 194 7.34 0.02 20.28
N ALA A 195 6.70 1.09 20.74
CA ALA A 195 6.09 2.11 19.89
C ALA A 195 6.71 3.47 20.25
N PRO A 196 6.73 4.44 19.32
CA PRO A 196 7.11 5.82 19.62
C PRO A 196 6.30 6.38 20.79
N SER A 197 6.97 7.10 21.68
CA SER A 197 6.32 7.82 22.78
C SER A 197 5.43 8.97 22.29
N GLU A 198 5.73 9.53 21.12
CA GLU A 198 4.99 10.62 20.51
C GLU A 198 4.03 10.15 19.41
N THR A 199 2.90 10.84 19.28
CA THR A 199 1.96 10.61 18.17
C THR A 199 2.39 11.32 16.88
N PHE A 200 3.07 12.47 17.00
CA PHE A 200 3.58 13.25 15.86
C PHE A 200 5.06 12.95 15.63
N LEU A 201 5.35 12.22 14.56
CA LEU A 201 6.67 11.61 14.31
C LEU A 201 7.64 12.52 13.53
N ILE A 202 7.38 13.82 13.54
CA ILE A 202 7.99 14.83 12.68
C ILE A 202 9.51 14.93 12.93
N ASP A 203 10.32 14.49 11.96
CA ASP A 203 11.79 14.44 12.02
C ASP A 203 12.35 13.74 13.28
N ARG A 204 11.57 12.83 13.91
CA ARG A 204 11.96 12.19 15.18
C ARG A 204 12.67 10.86 15.02
N TYR A 205 12.25 10.10 14.01
CA TYR A 205 12.71 8.75 13.77
C TYR A 205 13.05 8.57 12.30
N GLY A 206 14.01 7.73 12.00
CA GLY A 206 14.32 7.39 10.63
C GLY A 206 15.05 6.08 10.45
N VAL A 207 15.01 5.56 9.23
CA VAL A 207 15.78 4.39 8.78
C VAL A 207 16.84 4.82 7.80
N SER A 208 17.92 4.06 7.69
CA SER A 208 19.02 4.34 6.77
C SER A 208 18.56 4.49 5.31
N TRP A 209 18.85 5.63 4.67
CA TRP A 209 18.57 5.83 3.24
C TRP A 209 19.25 4.74 2.40
N LYS A 210 20.50 4.42 2.70
CA LYS A 210 21.29 3.43 1.95
C LYS A 210 20.62 2.05 1.92
N GLU A 211 19.94 1.68 2.99
CA GLU A 211 19.27 0.37 3.10
C GLU A 211 17.82 0.43 2.57
N ALA A 212 17.16 1.58 2.69
CA ALA A 212 15.80 1.78 2.22
C ALA A 212 15.70 2.08 0.71
N GLU A 213 16.75 2.59 0.06
CA GLU A 213 16.64 3.19 -1.29
C GLU A 213 16.08 2.25 -2.37
N SER A 214 16.35 0.94 -2.28
CA SER A 214 15.82 -0.06 -3.22
C SER A 214 14.53 -0.72 -2.75
N GLN A 215 14.06 -0.41 -1.53
CA GLN A 215 12.83 -0.96 -0.99
C GLN A 215 11.61 -0.23 -1.58
N PRO A 216 10.44 -0.90 -1.67
CA PRO A 216 9.20 -0.24 -2.03
C PRO A 216 8.90 0.92 -1.05
N GLY A 217 8.81 2.15 -1.55
CA GLY A 217 8.66 3.36 -0.72
C GLY A 217 7.33 4.07 -0.84
N PHE A 218 6.55 3.77 -1.87
CA PHE A 218 5.24 4.37 -2.10
C PHE A 218 4.30 3.36 -2.73
N ARG A 219 3.11 3.26 -2.13
CA ARG A 219 1.97 2.54 -2.65
C ARG A 219 0.71 3.40 -2.51
N LEU A 220 -0.09 3.44 -3.56
CA LEU A 220 -1.38 4.12 -3.54
C LEU A 220 -2.34 3.39 -2.58
N PRO A 221 -3.15 4.12 -1.78
CA PRO A 221 -4.01 3.50 -0.78
C PRO A 221 -5.25 2.88 -1.44
N ALA A 222 -5.59 1.66 -1.05
CA ALA A 222 -6.67 0.89 -1.69
C ALA A 222 -8.08 1.42 -1.39
N ASP A 223 -8.27 2.10 -0.26
CA ASP A 223 -9.55 2.67 0.19
C ASP A 223 -10.11 3.75 -0.74
N ARG A 224 -9.30 4.22 -1.69
CA ARG A 224 -9.69 5.15 -2.75
C ARG A 224 -10.11 4.48 -4.06
N LEU A 225 -9.74 3.23 -4.28
CA LEU A 225 -10.06 2.46 -5.49
C LEU A 225 -11.16 1.42 -5.25
N ILE A 226 -11.30 0.96 -4.00
CA ILE A 226 -12.35 0.04 -3.60
C ILE A 226 -13.64 0.85 -3.34
N PRO A 227 -14.73 0.59 -4.08
CA PRO A 227 -16.00 1.28 -3.88
C PRO A 227 -16.51 1.11 -2.45
N LYS A 228 -17.00 2.19 -1.85
CA LYS A 228 -17.65 2.13 -0.53
C LYS A 228 -19.12 1.76 -0.72
N HIS A 229 -19.57 0.74 -0.01
CA HIS A 229 -20.98 0.33 0.05
C HIS A 229 -21.85 1.34 0.79
#